data_AF-A0A2C6CPK3-F1
#
_entry.id   AF-A0A2C6CPK3-F1
#
_cell.length_a   1.000
_cell.length_b   1.000
_cell.length_c   1.000
_cell.angle_alpha   90.00
_cell.angle_beta   90.00
_cell.angle_gamma   90.00
#
_symmetry.space_group_name_H-M   'P 1'
#
loop_
_entity.id
_entity.type
_entity.pdbx_description
1 polymer ?
#
loop_
_entity_poly.entity_id
_entity_poly.type
_entity_poly.pdbx_seq_one_letter_code
_entity_poly.pdbx_strand_id
1 'polypeptide(L)'
;MSKTQLIKSTGLVNFEIIINGKPLADAYNVISIEVSREVNSIPRATVAIAIVPGEKLNPGTDNALIPGSEIEIKLGYEQNTGRVFKGLITAQSIRSNGTGNHVLSLHSQDEAIELTKEMKSNTFESLSDSQIIQQIVSEYGLDSEVENSGHEFPQLIQYQEKDWDFILKRAAANGMIVYPEDGVVKVERPLESGSSVLNLTNGMDINDIELTLASNQQKSGRVVFQGSSIPMINTIINISGFSKHFDGDVLITRVRHLLREGNWKTEVGFGLSADILHPSHTMATSGAASSILTRSGLKIQLDDEENIVNILTPNGNTCVLSDRDGSILLKDEHGNEMEMTAAGINLKSTRDITLDATGNIKLKANQKIDIKSSGGEVSIDGLNVIANGQVSATVKGGAKAELSAGGQTTVKGAMVMIN
;
A
#
# COMPACT_ATOMS: atom_id res chain seq x y z
N MET A 1 7.05 22.12 -33.27
CA MET A 1 7.58 23.24 -32.47
C MET A 1 9.04 22.94 -32.13
N SER A 2 9.88 23.96 -32.04
CA SER A 2 11.35 23.86 -32.11
C SER A 2 11.94 22.98 -31.00
N LYS A 3 12.74 22.01 -31.41
CA LYS A 3 13.61 21.20 -30.55
C LYS A 3 14.65 22.11 -29.89
N THR A 4 14.57 22.32 -28.58
CA THR A 4 15.59 23.09 -27.85
C THR A 4 16.89 22.28 -27.82
N GLN A 5 17.93 22.77 -28.50
CA GLN A 5 19.28 22.26 -28.35
C GLN A 5 19.85 22.74 -27.02
N LEU A 6 20.70 21.93 -26.39
CA LEU A 6 21.46 22.38 -25.24
C LEU A 6 22.40 23.49 -25.72
N ILE A 7 22.06 24.74 -25.39
CA ILE A 7 22.99 25.85 -25.65
C ILE A 7 24.15 25.64 -24.67
N LYS A 8 25.36 25.38 -25.19
CA LYS A 8 26.58 25.40 -24.38
C LYS A 8 26.76 26.81 -23.82
N SER A 9 26.18 27.05 -22.65
CA SER A 9 26.42 28.27 -21.91
C SER A 9 27.88 28.28 -21.50
N THR A 10 28.63 29.26 -22.01
CA THR A 10 29.98 29.59 -21.53
C THR A 10 29.93 30.55 -20.33
N GLY A 11 28.72 30.92 -19.89
CA GLY A 11 28.49 31.81 -18.76
C GLY A 11 28.84 31.16 -17.43
N LEU A 12 29.13 32.00 -16.44
CA LEU A 12 29.45 31.56 -15.09
C LEU A 12 28.20 30.92 -14.44
N VAL A 13 28.37 29.75 -13.83
CA VAL A 13 27.28 29.08 -13.10
C VAL A 13 26.88 29.97 -11.93
N ASN A 14 25.58 30.27 -11.85
CA ASN A 14 25.00 31.02 -10.75
C ASN A 14 24.02 30.13 -9.98
N PHE A 15 23.99 30.30 -8.67
CA PHE A 15 23.06 29.60 -7.79
C PHE A 15 22.49 30.57 -6.76
N GLU A 16 21.22 30.38 -6.44
CA GLU A 16 20.52 31.13 -5.40
C GLU A 16 19.92 30.11 -4.42
N ILE A 17 20.28 30.22 -3.15
CA ILE A 17 19.67 29.44 -2.07
C ILE A 17 18.83 30.40 -1.25
N ILE A 18 17.55 30.10 -1.11
CA ILE A 18 16.58 30.92 -0.38
C ILE A 18 16.09 30.08 0.79
N ILE A 19 16.13 30.64 1.99
CA ILE A 19 15.73 29.97 3.23
C ILE A 19 14.68 30.83 3.94
N ASN A 20 13.50 30.26 4.18
CA ASN A 20 12.33 30.98 4.69
C ASN A 20 12.07 32.31 3.94
N GLY A 21 12.19 32.28 2.62
CA GLY A 21 11.97 33.44 1.73
C GLY A 21 13.11 34.47 1.70
N LYS A 22 14.24 34.26 2.40
CA LYS A 22 15.40 35.16 2.38
C LYS A 22 16.59 34.51 1.69
N PRO A 23 17.32 35.23 0.81
CA PRO A 23 18.53 34.69 0.20
C PRO A 23 19.57 34.40 1.29
N LEU A 24 20.27 33.28 1.13
CA LEU A 24 21.38 32.89 1.97
C LEU A 24 22.48 33.96 1.86
N ALA A 25 23.03 34.40 3.00
CA ALA A 25 24.04 35.45 3.01
C ALA A 25 25.32 35.01 2.26
N ASP A 26 25.91 35.93 1.49
CA ASP A 26 27.17 35.70 0.74
C ASP A 26 28.36 35.31 1.63
N ALA A 27 28.24 35.50 2.94
CA ALA A 27 29.22 35.05 3.93
C ALA A 27 29.35 33.51 3.99
N TYR A 28 28.32 32.76 3.58
CA TYR A 28 28.38 31.31 3.54
C TYR A 28 29.05 30.82 2.27
N ASN A 29 30.19 30.13 2.42
CA ASN A 29 30.89 29.53 1.30
C ASN A 29 30.30 28.15 0.95
N VAL A 30 29.43 28.10 -0.05
CA VAL A 30 28.80 26.86 -0.53
C VAL A 30 29.79 26.07 -1.39
N ILE A 31 30.15 24.87 -0.94
CA ILE A 31 31.09 23.96 -1.62
C ILE A 31 30.38 23.16 -2.70
N SER A 32 29.19 22.64 -2.37
CA SER A 32 28.44 21.77 -3.26
C SER A 32 26.95 21.83 -3.02
N ILE A 33 26.20 21.72 -4.11
CA ILE A 33 24.75 21.53 -4.10
C ILE A 33 24.47 20.24 -4.85
N GLU A 34 23.73 19.35 -4.22
CA GLU A 34 23.26 18.12 -4.82
C GLU A 34 21.74 18.05 -4.68
N VAL A 35 21.03 17.89 -5.79
CA VAL A 35 19.58 17.71 -5.81
C VAL A 35 19.30 16.41 -6.54
N SER A 36 18.49 15.53 -5.97
CA SER A 36 18.09 14.26 -6.56
C SER A 36 16.57 14.11 -6.52
N ARG A 37 15.98 13.88 -7.69
CA ARG A 37 14.57 13.58 -7.91
C ARG A 37 14.49 12.24 -8.61
N GLU A 38 13.61 11.35 -8.16
CA GLU A 38 13.42 10.03 -8.74
C GLU A 38 11.94 9.65 -8.60
N VAL A 39 11.40 8.94 -9.60
CA VAL A 39 10.04 8.40 -9.51
C VAL A 39 9.92 7.44 -8.32
N ASN A 40 8.75 7.40 -7.71
CA ASN A 40 8.41 6.59 -6.55
C ASN A 40 9.32 6.82 -5.33
N SER A 41 9.98 7.97 -5.28
CA SER A 41 10.85 8.40 -4.19
C SER A 41 10.62 9.86 -3.85
N ILE A 42 10.86 10.22 -2.59
CA ILE A 42 10.76 11.61 -2.14
C ILE A 42 12.04 12.35 -2.54
N PRO A 43 11.93 13.49 -3.26
CA PRO A 43 13.07 14.31 -3.64
C PRO A 43 13.93 14.72 -2.45
N ARG A 44 15.24 14.79 -2.68
CA ARG A 44 16.22 15.17 -1.65
C ARG A 44 17.18 16.20 -2.21
N ALA A 45 17.57 17.15 -1.37
CA ALA A 45 18.66 18.05 -1.67
C ALA A 45 19.64 18.15 -0.50
N THR A 46 20.93 18.20 -0.83
CA THR A 46 22.02 18.38 0.11
C THR A 46 22.83 19.60 -0.28
N VAL A 47 22.96 20.55 0.65
CA VAL A 47 23.81 21.73 0.50
C VAL A 47 24.97 21.60 1.47
N ALA A 48 26.20 21.64 0.97
CA ALA A 48 27.41 21.61 1.78
C ALA A 48 28.06 22.99 1.83
N ILE A 49 28.30 23.48 3.05
CA ILE A 49 28.84 24.80 3.35
C ILE A 49 30.18 24.63 4.09
N ALA A 50 31.22 25.30 3.61
CA ALA A 50 32.51 25.37 4.28
C ALA A 50 32.43 26.28 5.50
N ILE A 51 32.99 25.82 6.61
CA ILE A 51 33.14 26.61 7.83
C ILE A 51 34.60 27.05 7.92
N VAL A 52 34.83 28.35 8.05
CA VAL A 52 36.18 28.90 8.18
C VAL A 52 36.74 28.57 9.58
N PRO A 53 37.99 28.10 9.69
CA PRO A 53 38.61 27.79 10.98
C PRO A 53 38.66 29.02 11.91
N GLY A 54 38.15 28.89 13.13
CA GLY A 54 38.16 29.95 14.16
C GLY A 54 36.85 30.72 14.27
N GLU A 55 35.96 30.65 13.28
CA GLU A 55 34.57 31.08 13.45
C GLU A 55 33.79 29.98 14.16
N LYS A 56 33.13 30.32 15.28
CA LYS A 56 32.07 29.45 15.80
C LYS A 56 30.92 29.52 14.80
N LEU A 57 30.79 28.51 13.95
CA LEU A 57 29.47 28.22 13.41
C LEU A 57 28.65 27.76 14.61
N ASN A 58 27.87 28.66 15.17
CA ASN A 58 26.79 28.31 16.06
C ASN A 58 25.60 28.01 15.13
N PRO A 59 25.31 26.73 14.78
CA PRO A 59 24.11 26.36 14.04
C PRO A 59 22.79 26.71 14.77
N GLY A 60 22.86 27.45 15.88
CA GLY A 60 21.72 27.92 16.68
C GLY A 60 21.58 29.43 16.84
N THR A 61 22.41 30.28 16.21
CA THR A 61 22.15 31.75 16.21
C THR A 61 21.46 32.24 14.93
N ASP A 62 21.68 31.57 13.80
CA ASP A 62 20.83 31.76 12.61
C ASP A 62 19.65 30.78 12.69
N ASN A 63 18.55 31.25 13.30
CA ASN A 63 17.27 30.52 13.35
C ASN A 63 16.74 30.09 11.97
N ALA A 64 17.36 30.53 10.87
CA ALA A 64 16.98 30.17 9.52
C ALA A 64 17.47 28.77 9.10
N LEU A 65 18.58 28.25 9.62
CA LEU A 65 19.17 27.00 9.10
C LEU A 65 18.64 25.74 9.78
N ILE A 66 17.80 25.87 10.81
CA ILE A 66 17.31 24.75 11.63
C ILE A 66 16.37 23.79 10.87
N PRO A 67 16.31 22.51 11.26
CA PRO A 67 15.31 21.58 10.74
C PRO A 67 13.89 22.14 10.86
N GLY A 68 13.09 21.96 9.81
CA GLY A 68 11.74 22.52 9.66
C GLY A 68 11.70 23.85 8.89
N SER A 69 12.85 24.48 8.60
CA SER A 69 12.88 25.66 7.74
C SER A 69 12.70 25.29 6.26
N GLU A 70 11.99 26.14 5.53
CA GLU A 70 11.79 26.00 4.08
C GLU A 70 13.05 26.40 3.33
N ILE A 71 13.47 25.59 2.36
CA ILE A 71 14.61 25.83 1.49
C ILE A 71 14.20 25.72 0.02
N GLU A 72 14.57 26.72 -0.76
CA GLU A 72 14.44 26.76 -2.21
C GLU A 72 15.83 26.90 -2.84
N ILE A 73 16.10 26.11 -3.86
CA ILE A 73 17.37 26.08 -4.58
C ILE A 73 17.09 26.39 -6.04
N LYS A 74 17.74 27.43 -6.55
CA LYS A 74 17.74 27.79 -7.98
C LYS A 74 19.15 27.65 -8.55
N LEU A 75 19.25 27.06 -9.73
CA LEU A 75 20.50 26.87 -10.46
C LEU A 75 20.34 27.42 -11.87
N GLY A 76 21.42 27.99 -12.40
CA GLY A 76 21.41 28.54 -13.74
C GLY A 76 22.75 29.11 -14.19
N TYR A 77 22.69 29.94 -15.22
CA TYR A 77 23.84 30.66 -15.75
C TYR A 77 23.55 32.15 -15.75
N GLU A 78 24.51 32.93 -15.25
CA GLU A 78 24.40 34.38 -15.17
C GLU A 78 23.08 34.83 -14.49
N GLN A 79 22.18 35.49 -15.23
CA GLN A 79 20.90 36.00 -14.73
C GLN A 79 19.73 35.02 -14.92
N ASN A 80 19.94 33.89 -15.61
CA ASN A 80 18.88 32.94 -15.91
C ASN A 80 18.98 31.72 -14.99
N THR A 81 18.37 31.83 -13.81
CA THR A 81 18.29 30.77 -12.79
C THR A 81 16.90 30.14 -12.77
N GLY A 82 16.84 28.82 -12.91
CA GLY A 82 15.62 28.03 -12.75
C GLY A 82 15.53 27.39 -11.37
N ARG A 83 14.32 27.25 -10.83
CA ARG A 83 14.08 26.50 -9.58
C ARG A 83 14.30 25.01 -9.83
N VAL A 84 15.17 24.40 -9.04
CA VAL A 84 15.50 22.96 -9.13
C VAL A 84 15.04 22.16 -7.91
N PHE A 85 14.75 22.82 -6.79
CA PHE A 85 14.26 22.16 -5.58
C PHE A 85 13.55 23.14 -4.65
N LYS A 86 12.47 22.69 -4.02
CA LYS A 86 11.81 23.34 -2.89
C LYS A 86 11.44 22.26 -1.86
N GLY A 87 11.66 22.53 -0.58
CA GLY A 87 11.26 21.59 0.48
C GLY A 87 11.68 22.06 1.87
N LEU A 88 11.73 21.14 2.81
CA LEU A 88 12.07 21.41 4.21
C LEU A 88 13.45 20.85 4.56
N ILE A 89 14.20 21.57 5.40
CA ILE A 89 15.43 21.05 6.02
C ILE A 89 15.02 19.96 7.01
N THR A 90 15.44 18.73 6.81
CA THR A 90 15.11 17.60 7.69
C THR A 90 16.22 17.29 8.67
N ALA A 91 17.47 17.53 8.29
CA ALA A 91 18.62 17.30 9.16
C ALA A 91 19.80 18.23 8.83
N GLN A 92 20.66 18.41 9.83
CA GLN A 92 21.97 19.02 9.64
C GLN A 92 23.05 18.05 10.13
N SER A 93 24.17 18.01 9.43
CA SER A 93 25.32 17.23 9.85
C SER A 93 26.60 18.03 9.71
N ILE A 94 27.45 18.04 10.74
CA ILE A 94 28.77 18.66 10.67
C ILE A 94 29.81 17.55 10.56
N ARG A 95 30.66 17.64 9.53
CA ARG A 95 31.82 16.77 9.36
C ARG A 95 33.09 17.60 9.52
N SER A 96 33.97 17.16 10.41
CA SER A 96 35.30 17.75 10.59
C SER A 96 36.35 16.76 10.09
N ASN A 97 37.28 17.21 9.27
CA ASN A 97 38.44 16.39 8.90
C ASN A 97 39.65 16.76 9.79
N GLY A 98 40.61 15.83 9.92
CA GLY A 98 41.81 16.03 10.76
C GLY A 98 42.74 17.16 10.30
N THR A 99 42.43 17.82 9.17
CA THR A 99 43.15 18.98 8.62
C THR A 99 42.56 20.32 9.06
N GLY A 100 41.51 20.34 9.90
CA GLY A 100 40.90 21.56 10.43
C GLY A 100 39.84 22.20 9.55
N ASN A 101 39.42 21.54 8.46
CA ASN A 101 38.28 21.98 7.66
C ASN A 101 37.01 21.37 8.25
N HIS A 102 36.00 22.21 8.49
CA HIS A 102 34.69 21.77 8.92
C HIS A 102 33.67 22.03 7.79
N VAL A 103 32.79 21.07 7.54
CA VAL A 103 31.74 21.15 6.52
C VAL A 103 30.40 20.94 7.21
N LEU A 104 29.52 21.93 7.10
CA LEU A 104 28.11 21.79 7.45
C LEU A 104 27.36 21.26 6.21
N SER A 105 26.62 20.18 6.36
CA SER A 105 25.71 19.68 5.33
C SER A 105 24.28 19.82 5.81
N LEU A 106 23.47 20.53 5.04
CA LEU A 106 22.03 20.66 5.21
C LEU A 106 21.37 19.60 4.34
N HIS A 107 20.65 18.66 4.98
CA HIS A 107 19.84 17.66 4.31
C HIS A 107 18.41 18.17 4.28
N SER A 108 17.84 18.22 3.09
CA SER A 108 16.48 18.69 2.85
C SER A 108 15.73 17.69 2.00
N GLN A 109 14.42 17.62 2.23
CA GLN A 109 13.51 16.72 1.52
C GLN A 109 12.22 17.47 1.18
N ASP A 110 11.52 17.00 0.15
CA ASP A 110 10.20 17.54 -0.20
C ASP A 110 9.21 17.38 0.98
N GLU A 111 8.21 18.27 1.05
CA GLU A 111 7.17 18.27 2.09
C GLU A 111 6.38 16.95 2.14
N ALA A 112 6.33 16.21 1.03
CA ALA A 112 5.80 14.85 0.96
C ALA A 112 6.45 13.85 1.95
N ILE A 113 7.57 14.20 2.60
CA ILE A 113 8.17 13.41 3.69
C ILE A 113 7.22 13.18 4.87
N GLU A 114 6.25 14.07 5.09
CA GLU A 114 5.22 13.90 6.12
C GLU A 114 4.43 12.58 5.96
N LEU A 115 4.21 12.15 4.72
CA LEU A 115 3.50 10.90 4.37
C LEU A 115 4.24 9.62 4.83
N THR A 116 5.50 9.74 5.26
CA THR A 116 6.33 8.60 5.68
C THR A 116 6.48 8.45 7.20
N LYS A 117 5.90 9.37 7.99
CA LYS A 117 6.17 9.45 9.42
C LYS A 117 5.42 8.41 10.24
N GLU A 118 4.13 8.23 9.96
CA GLU A 118 3.23 7.42 10.81
C GLU A 118 2.73 6.17 10.11
N MET A 119 2.51 5.10 10.89
CA MET A 119 1.85 3.88 10.44
C MET A 119 0.36 4.01 10.74
N LYS A 120 -0.47 3.97 9.71
CA LYS A 120 -1.92 4.12 9.84
C LYS A 120 -2.66 2.84 9.52
N SER A 121 -3.86 2.74 10.09
CA SER A 121 -4.87 1.77 9.71
C SER A 121 -6.15 2.53 9.43
N ASN A 122 -6.65 2.45 8.21
CA ASN A 122 -7.81 3.20 7.76
C ASN A 122 -8.72 2.34 6.88
N THR A 123 -9.97 2.75 6.73
CA THR A 123 -10.94 2.07 5.87
C THR A 123 -11.60 3.09 4.97
N PHE A 124 -11.49 2.84 3.66
CA PHE A 124 -12.06 3.67 2.61
C PHE A 124 -13.24 2.90 2.00
N GLU A 125 -14.39 3.55 1.88
CA GLU A 125 -15.62 2.92 1.39
C GLU A 125 -16.14 3.69 0.18
N SER A 126 -16.49 2.96 -0.89
CA SER A 126 -17.04 3.53 -2.13
C SER A 126 -16.17 4.66 -2.73
N LEU A 127 -14.85 4.47 -2.76
CA LEU A 127 -13.89 5.42 -3.33
C LEU A 127 -12.98 4.75 -4.37
N SER A 128 -12.55 5.51 -5.38
CA SER A 128 -11.51 5.11 -6.32
C SER A 128 -10.10 5.34 -5.76
N ASP A 129 -9.09 4.70 -6.35
CA ASP A 129 -7.69 4.96 -5.95
C ASP A 129 -7.30 6.44 -6.07
N SER A 130 -7.74 7.13 -7.11
CA SER A 130 -7.47 8.56 -7.29
C SER A 130 -8.06 9.41 -6.17
N GLN A 131 -9.29 9.13 -5.75
CA GLN A 131 -9.95 9.83 -4.65
C GLN A 131 -9.29 9.53 -3.31
N ILE A 132 -8.91 8.27 -3.06
CA ILE A 132 -8.25 7.85 -1.83
C ILE A 132 -6.88 8.54 -1.71
N ILE A 133 -6.09 8.57 -2.78
CA ILE A 133 -4.78 9.24 -2.80
C ILE A 133 -4.96 10.75 -2.53
N GLN A 134 -5.91 11.41 -3.22
CA GLN A 134 -6.20 12.84 -3.00
C GLN A 134 -6.62 13.12 -1.55
N GLN A 135 -7.48 12.27 -0.98
CA GLN A 135 -7.91 12.40 0.41
C GLN A 135 -6.71 12.30 1.36
N ILE A 136 -5.88 11.26 1.22
CA ILE A 136 -4.70 11.05 2.07
C ILE A 136 -3.75 12.25 1.98
N VAL A 137 -3.43 12.73 0.78
CA VAL A 137 -2.50 13.87 0.60
C VAL A 137 -3.07 15.16 1.23
N SER A 138 -4.38 15.39 1.09
CA SER A 138 -5.04 16.58 1.65
C SER A 138 -5.05 16.62 3.18
N GLU A 139 -5.01 15.47 3.87
CA GLU A 139 -4.92 15.41 5.35
C GLU A 139 -3.64 16.08 5.88
N TYR A 140 -2.59 16.13 5.07
CA TYR A 140 -1.30 16.73 5.42
C TYR A 140 -1.18 18.19 4.96
N GLY A 141 -2.23 18.77 4.37
CA GLY A 141 -2.20 20.12 3.82
C GLY A 141 -1.37 20.28 2.55
N LEU A 142 -1.09 19.17 1.86
CA LEU A 142 -0.35 19.13 0.59
C LEU A 142 -1.32 19.16 -0.60
N ASP A 143 -0.84 19.70 -1.72
CA ASP A 143 -1.57 19.66 -2.99
C ASP A 143 -1.30 18.34 -3.73
N SER A 144 -2.25 17.90 -4.57
CA SER A 144 -2.09 16.70 -5.39
C SER A 144 -2.66 16.85 -6.79
N GLU A 145 -1.96 16.27 -7.76
CA GLU A 145 -2.40 16.13 -9.15
C GLU A 145 -2.45 14.64 -9.47
N VAL A 146 -3.65 14.05 -9.47
CA VAL A 146 -3.84 12.60 -9.62
C VAL A 146 -4.69 12.29 -10.83
N GLU A 147 -4.14 11.53 -11.78
CA GLU A 147 -4.86 11.01 -12.94
C GLU A 147 -5.95 10.02 -12.48
N ASN A 148 -7.12 10.06 -13.14
CA ASN A 148 -8.24 9.22 -12.73
C ASN A 148 -7.96 7.72 -12.93
N SER A 149 -8.06 6.94 -11.86
CA SER A 149 -7.92 5.48 -11.87
C SER A 149 -9.20 4.75 -12.28
N GLY A 150 -10.35 5.43 -12.22
CA GLY A 150 -11.63 4.98 -12.78
C GLY A 150 -12.41 3.94 -11.95
N HIS A 151 -11.76 2.94 -11.37
CA HIS A 151 -12.45 1.88 -10.62
C HIS A 151 -12.71 2.28 -9.16
N GLU A 152 -13.97 2.21 -8.72
CA GLU A 152 -14.37 2.40 -7.31
C GLU A 152 -14.34 1.07 -6.55
N PHE A 153 -13.78 1.09 -5.34
CA PHE A 153 -13.77 -0.07 -4.46
C PHE A 153 -14.94 0.02 -3.48
N PRO A 154 -15.74 -1.05 -3.31
CA PRO A 154 -16.76 -1.10 -2.26
C PRO A 154 -16.16 -0.86 -0.88
N GLN A 155 -14.98 -1.45 -0.64
CA GLN A 155 -14.19 -1.25 0.57
C GLN A 155 -12.71 -1.48 0.26
N LEU A 156 -11.84 -0.64 0.81
CA LEU A 156 -10.39 -0.79 0.78
C LEU A 156 -9.82 -0.50 2.18
N ILE A 157 -8.94 -1.38 2.66
CA ILE A 157 -8.34 -1.26 3.99
C ILE A 157 -6.85 -0.94 3.83
N GLN A 158 -6.42 0.12 4.51
CA GLN A 158 -5.03 0.38 4.81
C GLN A 158 -4.73 -0.25 6.17
N TYR A 159 -3.70 -1.11 6.27
CA TYR A 159 -3.42 -1.83 7.51
C TYR A 159 -1.96 -1.75 7.92
N GLN A 160 -1.69 -1.02 9.00
CA GLN A 160 -0.35 -0.83 9.58
C GLN A 160 0.70 -0.54 8.50
N GLU A 161 0.45 0.49 7.71
CA GLU A 161 1.37 0.93 6.67
C GLU A 161 1.43 2.44 6.64
N LYS A 162 2.52 2.98 6.09
CA LYS A 162 2.67 4.41 5.90
C LYS A 162 1.78 4.87 4.75
N ASP A 163 1.29 6.10 4.84
CA ASP A 163 0.48 6.70 3.77
C ASP A 163 1.23 6.73 2.44
N TRP A 164 2.53 7.07 2.47
CA TRP A 164 3.40 7.01 1.30
C TRP A 164 3.47 5.61 0.66
N ASP A 165 3.71 4.57 1.46
CA ASP A 165 3.83 3.19 0.96
C ASP A 165 2.50 2.69 0.39
N PHE A 166 1.39 3.08 1.01
CA PHE A 166 0.04 2.77 0.52
C PHE A 166 -0.22 3.45 -0.83
N ILE A 167 0.06 4.74 -0.96
CA ILE A 167 -0.07 5.49 -2.22
C ILE A 167 0.75 4.83 -3.33
N LEU A 168 2.00 4.44 -3.06
CA LEU A 168 2.84 3.72 -4.03
C LEU A 168 2.19 2.41 -4.49
N LYS A 169 1.65 1.59 -3.58
CA LYS A 169 0.97 0.34 -3.93
C LYS A 169 -0.27 0.57 -4.80
N ARG A 170 -1.08 1.59 -4.47
CA ARG A 170 -2.30 1.91 -5.21
C ARG A 170 -1.99 2.49 -6.59
N ALA A 171 -0.99 3.37 -6.69
CA ALA A 171 -0.52 3.88 -7.98
C ALA A 171 0.06 2.75 -8.86
N ALA A 172 0.90 1.89 -8.28
CA ALA A 172 1.47 0.71 -8.94
C ALA A 172 0.40 -0.23 -9.51
N ALA A 173 -0.66 -0.50 -8.73
CA ALA A 173 -1.79 -1.34 -9.18
C ALA A 173 -2.52 -0.76 -10.41
N ASN A 174 -2.40 0.54 -10.66
CA ASN A 174 -2.98 1.24 -11.81
C ASN A 174 -1.95 1.54 -12.92
N GLY A 175 -0.69 1.08 -12.78
CA GLY A 175 0.39 1.37 -13.73
C GLY A 175 0.83 2.85 -13.73
N MET A 176 0.62 3.55 -12.62
CA MET A 176 0.96 4.96 -12.45
C MET A 176 2.28 5.11 -11.67
N ILE A 177 2.97 6.23 -11.89
CA ILE A 177 4.15 6.65 -11.12
C ILE A 177 3.77 7.79 -10.18
N VAL A 178 4.44 7.84 -9.03
CA VAL A 178 4.25 8.86 -8.00
C VAL A 178 5.53 9.67 -7.91
N TYR A 179 5.45 10.99 -8.03
CA TYR A 179 6.61 11.85 -7.83
C TYR A 179 6.18 13.21 -7.27
N PRO A 180 6.68 13.61 -6.09
CA PRO A 180 6.48 14.94 -5.54
C PRO A 180 7.28 15.99 -6.32
N GLU A 181 6.67 17.16 -6.53
CA GLU A 181 7.30 18.31 -7.13
C GLU A 181 6.95 19.59 -6.36
N ASP A 182 7.92 20.07 -5.58
CA ASP A 182 7.84 21.35 -4.87
C ASP A 182 6.60 21.46 -3.96
N GLY A 183 6.25 20.37 -3.26
CA GLY A 183 5.08 20.28 -2.37
C GLY A 183 3.79 19.77 -3.03
N VAL A 184 3.78 19.52 -4.35
CA VAL A 184 2.65 18.92 -5.07
C VAL A 184 2.92 17.44 -5.34
N VAL A 185 2.09 16.54 -4.83
CA VAL A 185 2.22 15.09 -5.11
C VAL A 185 1.54 14.77 -6.44
N LYS A 186 2.34 14.44 -7.47
CA LYS A 186 1.84 14.04 -8.79
C LYS A 186 1.75 12.53 -8.91
N VAL A 187 0.60 12.04 -9.40
CA VAL A 187 0.34 10.62 -9.64
C VAL A 187 -0.32 10.45 -11.01
N GLU A 188 0.42 9.92 -11.97
CA GLU A 188 -0.03 9.81 -13.36
C GLU A 188 0.67 8.67 -14.09
N ARG A 189 0.16 8.32 -15.28
CA ARG A 189 0.80 7.31 -16.11
C ARG A 189 2.14 7.82 -16.68
N PRO A 190 3.16 6.95 -16.75
CA PRO A 190 4.40 7.29 -17.45
C PRO A 190 4.13 7.67 -18.90
N LEU A 191 4.72 8.76 -19.39
CA LEU A 191 4.56 9.15 -20.79
C LEU A 191 5.15 8.09 -21.73
N GLU A 192 4.31 7.53 -22.59
CA GLU A 192 4.74 6.58 -23.63
C GLU A 192 5.30 7.28 -24.87
N SER A 193 4.83 8.50 -25.15
CA SER A 193 5.27 9.30 -26.29
C SER A 193 4.96 10.79 -26.06
N GLY A 194 5.70 11.67 -26.72
CA GLY A 194 5.55 13.10 -26.52
C GLY A 194 6.66 13.92 -27.18
N SER A 195 6.58 15.24 -27.03
CA SER A 195 7.63 16.13 -27.53
C SER A 195 8.85 16.05 -26.61
N SER A 196 10.01 15.78 -27.20
CA SER A 196 11.27 15.80 -26.48
C SER A 196 11.60 17.21 -25.99
N VAL A 197 11.80 17.37 -24.69
CA VAL A 197 12.15 18.65 -24.07
C VAL A 197 13.60 19.05 -24.35
N LEU A 198 14.45 18.07 -24.70
CA LEU A 198 15.88 18.26 -24.90
C LEU A 198 16.46 17.20 -25.85
N ASN A 199 17.30 17.63 -26.79
CA ASN A 199 18.01 16.72 -27.68
C ASN A 199 19.48 16.69 -27.27
N LEU A 200 19.97 15.51 -26.89
CA LEU A 200 21.34 15.27 -26.45
C LEU A 200 22.06 14.44 -27.51
N THR A 201 23.14 15.00 -28.06
CA THR A 201 23.95 14.31 -29.08
C THR A 201 25.30 13.88 -28.52
N ASN A 202 25.65 12.62 -28.71
CA ASN A 202 26.95 12.08 -28.34
C ASN A 202 28.08 12.82 -29.05
N GLY A 203 29.15 13.13 -28.32
CA GLY A 203 30.27 13.92 -28.83
C GLY A 203 30.01 15.44 -28.93
N MET A 204 28.78 15.92 -28.68
CA MET A 204 28.49 17.35 -28.59
C MET A 204 28.05 17.76 -27.19
N ASP A 205 26.97 17.16 -26.67
CA ASP A 205 26.28 17.59 -25.45
C ASP A 205 26.54 16.65 -24.27
N ILE A 206 26.82 15.38 -24.56
CA ILE A 206 26.94 14.30 -23.59
C ILE A 206 28.38 14.24 -23.05
N ASN A 207 28.52 14.29 -21.72
CA ASN A 207 29.78 14.13 -21.01
C ASN A 207 30.06 12.67 -20.65
N ASP A 208 29.04 11.96 -20.16
CA ASP A 208 29.12 10.55 -19.76
C ASP A 208 27.77 9.89 -20.01
N ILE A 209 27.75 8.61 -20.38
CA ILE A 209 26.51 7.89 -20.64
C ILE A 209 26.68 6.39 -20.42
N GLU A 210 25.63 5.80 -19.86
CA GLU A 210 25.50 4.37 -19.67
C GLU A 210 24.13 3.95 -20.23
N LEU A 211 24.14 2.98 -21.14
CA LEU A 211 22.95 2.51 -21.85
C LEU A 211 22.86 0.99 -21.77
N THR A 212 21.70 0.51 -21.35
CA THR A 212 21.33 -0.90 -21.35
C THR A 212 20.10 -1.09 -22.21
N LEU A 213 20.15 -2.08 -23.10
CA LEU A 213 19.02 -2.54 -23.89
C LEU A 213 18.69 -3.96 -23.47
N ALA A 214 17.53 -4.14 -22.84
CA ALA A 214 17.04 -5.46 -22.46
C ALA A 214 16.30 -6.15 -23.62
N SER A 215 16.15 -7.47 -23.55
CA SER A 215 15.50 -8.28 -24.59
C SER A 215 14.02 -7.93 -24.79
N ASN A 216 13.37 -7.35 -23.78
CA ASN A 216 12.02 -6.78 -23.87
C ASN A 216 11.97 -5.41 -24.58
N GLN A 217 13.05 -5.02 -25.28
CA GLN A 217 13.22 -3.74 -25.98
C GLN A 217 13.18 -2.50 -25.08
N GLN A 218 13.28 -2.68 -23.77
CA GLN A 218 13.31 -1.57 -22.85
C GLN A 218 14.73 -0.99 -22.77
N LYS A 219 14.81 0.32 -23.01
CA LYS A 219 16.04 1.10 -22.82
C LYS A 219 16.08 1.62 -21.38
N SER A 220 17.18 1.37 -20.70
CA SER A 220 17.46 1.97 -19.40
C SER A 220 18.88 2.47 -19.34
N GLY A 221 19.15 3.41 -18.45
CA GLY A 221 20.48 3.98 -18.34
C GLY A 221 20.50 5.34 -17.67
N ARG A 222 21.64 6.01 -17.83
CA ARG A 222 21.84 7.39 -17.38
C ARG A 222 22.70 8.15 -18.36
N VAL A 223 22.47 9.45 -18.43
CA VAL A 223 23.25 10.40 -19.23
C VAL A 223 23.62 11.60 -18.38
N VAL A 224 24.89 11.99 -18.43
CA VAL A 224 25.42 13.19 -17.76
C VAL A 224 25.80 14.20 -18.83
N PHE A 225 25.35 15.43 -18.65
CA PHE A 225 25.63 16.54 -19.55
C PHE A 225 25.83 17.85 -18.77
N GLN A 226 26.20 18.91 -19.49
CA GLN A 226 26.34 20.26 -18.94
C GLN A 226 25.04 20.69 -18.25
N GLY A 227 25.15 21.28 -17.06
CA GLY A 227 24.00 21.53 -16.19
C GLY A 227 22.85 22.29 -16.86
N SER A 228 21.61 21.84 -16.65
CA SER A 228 20.38 22.46 -17.13
C SER A 228 19.23 22.14 -16.18
N SER A 229 18.33 23.09 -15.92
CA SER A 229 17.14 22.93 -15.08
C SER A 229 15.89 22.51 -15.87
N ILE A 230 16.01 22.31 -17.19
CA ILE A 230 14.91 21.93 -18.10
C ILE A 230 14.41 20.49 -17.89
N PRO A 231 15.27 19.48 -17.69
CA PRO A 231 14.82 18.10 -17.54
C PRO A 231 14.03 17.91 -16.24
N MET A 232 12.80 17.43 -16.34
CA MET A 232 11.92 17.13 -15.21
C MET A 232 11.47 15.66 -15.25
N ILE A 233 10.98 15.15 -14.13
CA ILE A 233 10.43 13.79 -14.04
C ILE A 233 9.19 13.67 -14.93
N ASN A 234 8.98 12.48 -15.49
CA ASN A 234 7.90 12.19 -16.45
C ASN A 234 7.92 13.08 -17.70
N THR A 235 9.11 13.49 -18.16
CA THR A 235 9.29 14.16 -19.46
C THR A 235 10.18 13.33 -20.38
N ILE A 236 10.12 13.60 -21.68
CA ILE A 236 10.86 12.83 -22.69
C ILE A 236 12.07 13.63 -23.17
N ILE A 237 13.22 12.96 -23.30
CA ILE A 237 14.41 13.50 -23.97
C ILE A 237 14.79 12.63 -25.15
N ASN A 238 15.46 13.23 -26.14
CA ASN A 238 15.97 12.52 -27.29
C ASN A 238 17.47 12.32 -27.13
N ILE A 239 17.92 11.08 -27.27
CA ILE A 239 19.34 10.72 -27.26
C ILE A 239 19.74 10.29 -28.67
N SER A 240 20.84 10.84 -29.18
CA SER A 240 21.31 10.57 -30.55
C SER A 240 22.84 10.51 -30.64
N GLY A 241 23.36 9.93 -31.72
CA GLY A 241 24.81 9.86 -31.97
C GLY A 241 25.46 8.55 -31.52
N PHE A 242 24.66 7.49 -31.34
CA PHE A 242 25.13 6.13 -31.08
C PHE A 242 24.81 5.22 -32.27
N SER A 243 23.78 4.39 -32.15
CA SER A 243 23.32 3.46 -33.18
C SER A 243 21.81 3.45 -33.23
N LYS A 244 21.22 2.93 -34.32
CA LYS A 244 19.76 2.83 -34.47
C LYS A 244 19.06 2.11 -33.31
N HIS A 245 19.77 1.25 -32.57
CA HIS A 245 19.22 0.52 -31.43
C HIS A 245 19.20 1.35 -30.15
N PHE A 246 20.10 2.32 -29.99
CA PHE A 246 20.22 3.13 -28.78
C PHE A 246 19.63 4.52 -28.96
N ASP A 247 19.74 5.10 -30.15
CA ASP A 247 19.16 6.40 -30.49
C ASP A 247 17.65 6.38 -30.37
N GLY A 248 17.07 7.48 -29.91
CA GLY A 248 15.62 7.67 -29.81
C GLY A 248 15.20 8.43 -28.56
N ASP A 249 13.89 8.48 -28.39
CA ASP A 249 13.24 9.14 -27.27
C ASP A 249 13.24 8.22 -26.04
N VAL A 250 13.54 8.78 -24.87
CA VAL A 250 13.55 8.08 -23.59
C VAL A 250 12.85 8.91 -22.53
N LEU A 251 12.10 8.23 -21.65
CA LEU A 251 11.40 8.84 -20.53
C LEU A 251 12.35 9.07 -19.35
N ILE A 252 12.33 10.27 -18.80
CA ILE A 252 13.07 10.63 -17.60
C ILE A 252 12.40 10.04 -16.36
N THR A 253 13.14 9.19 -15.64
CA THR A 253 12.72 8.59 -14.37
C THR A 253 13.53 9.08 -13.19
N ARG A 254 14.71 9.66 -13.43
CA ARG A 254 15.55 10.29 -12.41
C ARG A 254 16.23 11.54 -12.93
N VAL A 255 16.31 12.59 -12.12
CA VAL A 255 17.11 13.79 -12.38
C VAL A 255 17.97 14.09 -11.17
N ARG A 256 19.27 14.22 -11.38
CA ARG A 256 20.23 14.61 -10.35
C ARG A 256 21.06 15.79 -10.82
N HIS A 257 20.97 16.91 -10.12
CA HIS A 257 21.85 18.06 -10.33
C HIS A 257 22.99 18.00 -9.33
N LEU A 258 24.22 18.16 -9.84
CA LEU A 258 25.42 18.21 -9.04
C LEU A 258 26.21 19.48 -9.40
N LEU A 259 26.26 20.42 -8.46
CA LEU A 259 27.13 21.58 -8.53
C LEU A 259 28.28 21.39 -7.53
N ARG A 260 29.53 21.37 -8.02
CA ARG A 260 30.73 21.35 -7.19
C ARG A 260 31.78 22.28 -7.78
N GLU A 261 32.36 23.14 -6.95
CA GLU A 261 33.47 24.03 -7.35
C GLU A 261 33.14 24.85 -8.62
N GLY A 262 31.89 25.34 -8.73
CA GLY A 262 31.42 26.12 -9.89
C GLY A 262 31.10 25.30 -11.13
N ASN A 263 31.28 23.98 -11.11
CA ASN A 263 30.92 23.09 -12.21
C ASN A 263 29.55 22.43 -11.95
N TRP A 264 28.54 22.82 -12.74
CA TRP A 264 27.21 22.22 -12.70
C TRP A 264 27.06 21.14 -13.75
N LYS A 265 26.73 19.93 -13.29
CA LYS A 265 26.35 18.79 -14.12
C LYS A 265 24.93 18.37 -13.83
N THR A 266 24.23 17.93 -14.86
CA THR A 266 22.91 17.28 -14.72
C THR A 266 23.02 15.85 -15.21
N GLU A 267 22.66 14.92 -14.34
CA GLU A 267 22.52 13.51 -14.63
C GLU A 267 21.04 13.19 -14.76
N VAL A 268 20.66 12.57 -15.87
CA VAL A 268 19.30 12.11 -16.14
C VAL A 268 19.34 10.59 -16.23
N GLY A 269 18.57 9.92 -15.37
CA GLY A 269 18.28 8.50 -15.47
C GLY A 269 16.99 8.28 -16.26
N PHE A 270 16.97 7.23 -17.07
CA PHE A 270 15.83 6.85 -17.88
C PHE A 270 15.62 5.34 -17.87
N GLY A 271 14.38 4.93 -18.14
CA GLY A 271 13.93 3.54 -18.12
C GLY A 271 13.10 3.22 -16.88
N LEU A 272 12.07 2.40 -17.10
CA LEU A 272 11.12 1.94 -16.08
C LEU A 272 11.36 0.45 -15.81
N SER A 273 12.31 0.07 -14.94
CA SER A 273 12.37 -1.35 -14.57
C SER A 273 11.03 -1.80 -13.96
N ALA A 274 10.70 -3.09 -14.08
CA ALA A 274 9.51 -3.63 -13.42
C ALA A 274 9.53 -3.35 -11.89
N ASP A 275 10.73 -3.28 -11.31
CA ASP A 275 10.98 -2.86 -9.93
C ASP A 275 10.60 -1.40 -9.64
N ILE A 276 10.61 -0.52 -10.65
CA ILE A 276 10.16 0.86 -10.49
C ILE A 276 8.63 0.91 -10.44
N LEU A 277 7.91 0.13 -11.27
CA LEU A 277 6.45 0.07 -11.23
C LEU A 277 5.92 -0.70 -10.01
N HIS A 278 6.68 -1.68 -9.56
CA HIS A 278 6.42 -2.44 -8.35
C HIS A 278 7.64 -2.33 -7.45
N PRO A 279 7.83 -1.24 -6.69
CA PRO A 279 8.86 -1.21 -5.67
C PRO A 279 8.61 -2.43 -4.80
N SER A 280 9.54 -3.37 -4.85
CA SER A 280 9.50 -4.59 -4.06
C SER A 280 9.76 -4.18 -2.62
N HIS A 281 8.74 -3.62 -1.98
CA HIS A 281 8.61 -3.72 -0.55
C HIS A 281 8.46 -5.21 -0.31
N THR A 282 9.59 -5.84 -0.01
CA THR A 282 9.62 -7.14 0.64
C THR A 282 8.86 -6.94 1.94
N MET A 283 7.54 -7.09 1.90
CA MET A 283 6.88 -7.68 3.05
C MET A 283 7.68 -8.95 3.26
N ALA A 284 8.32 -9.08 4.41
CA ALA A 284 8.94 -10.32 4.78
C ALA A 284 7.84 -11.38 4.65
N THR A 285 7.82 -12.11 3.54
CA THR A 285 7.01 -13.31 3.38
C THR A 285 7.73 -14.38 4.18
N SER A 286 7.67 -14.19 5.50
CA SER A 286 8.05 -15.17 6.50
C SER A 286 6.85 -16.10 6.63
N GLY A 287 6.83 -17.12 5.76
CA GLY A 287 6.05 -18.35 5.91
C GLY A 287 4.57 -18.26 5.52
N ALA A 288 4.19 -19.03 4.51
CA ALA A 288 2.97 -19.84 4.29
C ALA A 288 1.56 -19.34 4.67
N ALA A 289 1.39 -18.44 5.62
CA ALA A 289 0.10 -18.00 6.12
C ALA A 289 0.07 -16.47 6.28
N SER A 290 -0.68 -15.81 5.39
CA SER A 290 -0.97 -14.39 5.55
C SER A 290 -2.07 -14.22 6.61
N SER A 291 -1.89 -13.32 7.57
CA SER A 291 -2.92 -13.07 8.58
C SER A 291 -3.13 -11.58 8.88
N ILE A 292 -4.39 -11.22 9.06
CA ILE A 292 -4.83 -9.92 9.60
C ILE A 292 -5.06 -10.13 11.09
N LEU A 293 -4.39 -9.37 11.95
CA LEU A 293 -4.48 -9.49 13.42
C LEU A 293 -4.82 -8.13 14.04
N THR A 294 -5.99 -7.97 14.66
CA THR A 294 -6.34 -6.69 15.32
C THR A 294 -5.58 -6.51 16.63
N ARG A 295 -5.51 -5.26 17.14
CA ARG A 295 -4.94 -4.96 18.48
C ARG A 295 -5.64 -5.72 19.62
N SER A 296 -6.92 -6.05 19.45
CA SER A 296 -7.70 -6.82 20.42
C SER A 296 -7.51 -8.34 20.27
N GLY A 297 -6.77 -8.81 19.26
CA GLY A 297 -6.47 -10.23 19.04
C GLY A 297 -7.43 -10.99 18.12
N LEU A 298 -8.30 -10.30 17.37
CA LEU A 298 -9.08 -10.94 16.30
C LEU A 298 -8.15 -11.32 15.15
N LYS A 299 -8.22 -12.55 14.65
CA LYS A 299 -7.32 -13.06 13.61
C LYS A 299 -8.10 -13.61 12.42
N ILE A 300 -7.79 -13.15 11.22
CA ILE A 300 -8.16 -13.81 9.96
C ILE A 300 -6.87 -14.34 9.34
N GLN A 301 -6.79 -15.62 9.04
CA GLN A 301 -5.61 -16.28 8.49
C GLN A 301 -5.98 -17.00 7.19
N LEU A 302 -5.22 -16.72 6.14
CA LEU A 302 -5.24 -17.39 4.84
C LEU A 302 -4.00 -18.27 4.76
N ASP A 303 -4.20 -19.58 4.71
CA ASP A 303 -3.14 -20.57 4.58
C ASP A 303 -3.21 -21.17 3.17
N ASP A 304 -2.31 -20.71 2.30
CA ASP A 304 -2.29 -21.10 0.88
C ASP A 304 -1.62 -22.48 0.68
N GLU A 305 -0.77 -22.92 1.61
CA GLU A 305 -0.15 -24.25 1.54
C GLU A 305 -1.17 -25.35 1.83
N GLU A 306 -2.01 -25.15 2.84
CA GLU A 306 -3.03 -26.11 3.25
C GLU A 306 -4.41 -25.82 2.64
N ASN A 307 -4.59 -24.71 1.91
CA ASN A 307 -5.88 -24.23 1.37
C ASN A 307 -6.95 -24.10 2.47
N ILE A 308 -6.63 -23.38 3.55
CA ILE A 308 -7.50 -23.18 4.71
C ILE A 308 -7.67 -21.70 5.02
N VAL A 309 -8.92 -21.29 5.25
CA VAL A 309 -9.27 -19.97 5.79
C VAL A 309 -9.71 -20.12 7.24
N ASN A 310 -9.06 -19.39 8.15
CA ASN A 310 -9.39 -19.39 9.58
C ASN A 310 -9.80 -18.00 10.06
N ILE A 311 -10.88 -17.93 10.83
CA ILE A 311 -11.30 -16.73 11.56
C ILE A 311 -11.32 -17.09 13.05
N LEU A 312 -10.58 -16.35 13.87
CA LEU A 312 -10.44 -16.62 15.30
C LEU A 312 -10.71 -15.36 16.12
N THR A 313 -11.39 -15.57 17.25
CA THR A 313 -11.56 -14.55 18.29
C THR A 313 -10.64 -14.85 19.49
N PRO A 314 -10.24 -13.82 20.27
CA PRO A 314 -9.39 -14.01 21.45
C PRO A 314 -9.97 -14.99 22.49
N ASN A 315 -11.29 -15.03 22.58
CA ASN A 315 -12.00 -15.87 23.53
C ASN A 315 -12.15 -17.33 23.07
N GLY A 316 -11.69 -17.66 21.85
CA GLY A 316 -11.65 -19.04 21.37
C GLY A 316 -12.79 -19.45 20.43
N ASN A 317 -13.67 -18.52 20.02
CA ASN A 317 -14.60 -18.79 18.91
C ASN A 317 -13.84 -18.88 17.59
N THR A 318 -14.15 -19.88 16.76
CA THR A 318 -13.49 -20.13 15.48
C THR A 318 -14.48 -20.42 14.34
N CYS A 319 -14.09 -20.02 13.13
CA CYS A 319 -14.67 -20.45 11.87
C CYS A 319 -13.55 -20.93 10.96
N VAL A 320 -13.68 -22.14 10.41
CA VAL A 320 -12.67 -22.77 9.55
C VAL A 320 -13.34 -23.23 8.26
N LEU A 321 -12.81 -22.79 7.12
CA LEU A 321 -13.16 -23.29 5.79
C LEU A 321 -11.92 -23.99 5.24
N SER A 322 -12.01 -25.30 4.99
CA SER A 322 -10.86 -26.13 4.60
C SER A 322 -11.18 -26.89 3.31
N ASP A 323 -10.48 -26.55 2.23
CA ASP A 323 -10.55 -27.31 0.98
C ASP A 323 -9.79 -28.62 1.09
N ARG A 324 -8.72 -28.66 1.91
CA ARG A 324 -7.96 -29.88 2.22
C ARG A 324 -8.83 -30.94 2.88
N ASP A 325 -9.60 -30.54 3.89
CA ASP A 325 -10.45 -31.45 4.65
C ASP A 325 -11.86 -31.55 4.04
N GLY A 326 -12.18 -30.72 3.03
CA GLY A 326 -13.49 -30.64 2.41
C GLY A 326 -14.59 -30.30 3.42
N SER A 327 -14.30 -29.38 4.34
CA SER A 327 -15.13 -29.12 5.51
C SER A 327 -15.34 -27.63 5.83
N ILE A 328 -16.47 -27.35 6.47
CA ILE A 328 -16.79 -26.05 7.07
C ILE A 328 -17.11 -26.30 8.54
N LEU A 329 -16.42 -25.57 9.41
CA LEU A 329 -16.50 -25.77 10.86
C LEU A 329 -16.71 -24.44 11.59
N LEU A 330 -17.67 -24.41 12.51
CA LEU A 330 -17.94 -23.31 13.42
C LEU A 330 -17.88 -23.86 14.85
N LYS A 331 -17.04 -23.25 15.70
CA LYS A 331 -16.92 -23.59 17.12
C LYS A 331 -17.00 -22.34 17.97
N ASP A 332 -17.71 -22.43 19.07
CA ASP A 332 -17.67 -21.39 20.10
C ASP A 332 -16.72 -21.77 21.26
N GLU A 333 -16.50 -20.81 22.16
CA GLU A 333 -15.69 -20.98 23.36
C GLU A 333 -16.30 -21.91 24.42
N HIS A 334 -17.55 -22.35 24.23
CA HIS A 334 -18.32 -23.18 25.16
C HIS A 334 -18.49 -24.63 24.70
N GLY A 335 -17.81 -25.02 23.61
CA GLY A 335 -17.80 -26.37 23.07
C GLY A 335 -19.01 -26.72 22.20
N ASN A 336 -19.78 -25.72 21.76
CA ASN A 336 -20.81 -25.90 20.75
C ASN A 336 -20.16 -25.88 19.36
N GLU A 337 -20.64 -26.76 18.48
CA GLU A 337 -20.01 -27.04 17.19
C GLU A 337 -21.06 -27.26 16.09
N MET A 338 -20.84 -26.64 14.94
CA MET A 338 -21.52 -26.94 13.68
C MET A 338 -20.47 -27.32 12.63
N GLU A 339 -20.58 -28.52 12.10
CA GLU A 339 -19.62 -29.09 11.14
C GLU A 339 -20.36 -29.58 9.89
N MET A 340 -19.85 -29.22 8.72
CA MET A 340 -20.34 -29.67 7.42
C MET A 340 -19.19 -30.36 6.69
N THR A 341 -19.40 -31.61 6.28
CA THR A 341 -18.40 -32.42 5.56
C THR A 341 -19.07 -33.21 4.43
N ALA A 342 -18.28 -33.99 3.68
CA ALA A 342 -18.81 -34.97 2.74
C ALA A 342 -19.75 -36.01 3.37
N ALA A 343 -19.65 -36.26 4.69
CA ALA A 343 -20.54 -37.19 5.40
C ALA A 343 -21.90 -36.57 5.77
N GLY A 344 -22.05 -35.25 5.69
CA GLY A 344 -23.28 -34.53 6.01
C GLY A 344 -23.05 -33.36 6.97
N ILE A 345 -24.11 -32.99 7.72
CA ILE A 345 -24.10 -31.87 8.67
C ILE A 345 -24.25 -32.43 10.08
N ASN A 346 -23.36 -32.02 10.97
CA ASN A 346 -23.38 -32.35 12.39
C ASN A 346 -23.58 -31.06 13.22
N LEU A 347 -24.51 -31.11 14.18
CA LEU A 347 -24.79 -30.01 15.10
C LEU A 347 -24.73 -30.55 16.52
N LYS A 348 -23.79 -30.04 17.32
CA LYS A 348 -23.50 -30.52 18.66
C LYS A 348 -23.50 -29.36 19.66
N SER A 349 -24.17 -29.56 20.79
CA SER A 349 -24.12 -28.63 21.93
C SER A 349 -23.75 -29.36 23.20
N THR A 350 -23.03 -28.66 24.09
CA THR A 350 -22.76 -29.11 25.47
C THR A 350 -23.93 -28.82 26.40
N ARG A 351 -24.89 -28.00 25.96
CA ARG A 351 -26.10 -27.61 26.69
C ARG A 351 -27.34 -27.83 25.79
N ASP A 352 -28.33 -26.96 25.89
CA ASP A 352 -29.60 -27.10 25.20
C ASP A 352 -29.52 -26.59 23.75
N ILE A 353 -30.16 -27.31 22.83
CA ILE A 353 -30.47 -26.83 21.48
C ILE A 353 -31.95 -26.45 21.46
N THR A 354 -32.26 -25.16 21.34
CA THR A 354 -33.64 -24.66 21.29
C THR A 354 -34.02 -24.32 19.86
N LEU A 355 -35.16 -24.85 19.39
CA LEU A 355 -35.74 -24.56 18.08
C LEU A 355 -37.10 -23.89 18.28
N ASP A 356 -37.11 -22.56 18.33
CA ASP A 356 -38.33 -21.75 18.49
C ASP A 356 -38.66 -21.04 17.17
N ALA A 357 -39.89 -21.21 16.69
CA ALA A 357 -40.36 -20.60 15.45
C ALA A 357 -41.80 -20.12 15.61
N THR A 358 -42.04 -18.86 15.25
CA THR A 358 -43.42 -18.29 15.17
C THR A 358 -44.27 -18.93 14.08
N GLY A 359 -43.61 -19.48 13.05
CA GLY A 359 -44.23 -20.25 11.98
C GLY A 359 -44.18 -21.76 12.25
N ASN A 360 -43.89 -22.54 11.21
CA ASN A 360 -43.80 -23.99 11.31
C ASN A 360 -42.36 -24.48 11.28
N ILE A 361 -42.03 -25.48 12.11
CA ILE A 361 -40.83 -26.31 11.94
C ILE A 361 -41.23 -27.53 11.11
N LYS A 362 -40.61 -27.74 9.95
CA LYS A 362 -40.87 -28.87 9.05
C LYS A 362 -39.66 -29.80 9.00
N LEU A 363 -39.85 -31.06 9.38
CA LEU A 363 -38.81 -32.10 9.36
C LEU A 363 -39.23 -33.22 8.39
N LYS A 364 -38.42 -33.48 7.37
CA LYS A 364 -38.69 -34.51 6.35
C LYS A 364 -37.40 -35.26 6.01
N ALA A 365 -37.45 -36.59 6.07
CA ALA A 365 -36.37 -37.48 5.62
C ALA A 365 -36.95 -38.61 4.76
N ASN A 366 -36.20 -39.04 3.74
CA ASN A 366 -36.63 -40.12 2.85
C ASN A 366 -36.47 -41.52 3.48
N GLN A 367 -35.57 -41.64 4.45
CA GLN A 367 -35.25 -42.91 5.10
C GLN A 367 -35.82 -42.95 6.51
N LYS A 368 -35.08 -42.42 7.49
CA LYS A 368 -35.42 -42.51 8.90
C LYS A 368 -35.24 -41.14 9.57
N ILE A 369 -36.12 -40.82 10.50
CA ILE A 369 -35.91 -39.82 11.54
C ILE A 369 -35.77 -40.60 12.86
N ASP A 370 -34.63 -40.47 13.54
CA ASP A 370 -34.34 -41.16 14.80
C ASP A 370 -34.33 -40.14 15.94
N ILE A 371 -35.25 -40.27 16.89
CA ILE A 371 -35.35 -39.38 18.06
C ILE A 371 -35.14 -40.24 19.29
N LYS A 372 -34.08 -39.94 20.05
CA LYS A 372 -33.66 -40.72 21.21
C LYS A 372 -33.26 -39.79 22.35
N SER A 373 -33.73 -40.11 23.55
CA SER A 373 -33.27 -39.51 24.80
C SER A 373 -32.75 -40.64 25.69
N SER A 374 -31.42 -40.74 25.86
CA SER A 374 -30.79 -41.89 26.55
C SER A 374 -30.89 -41.81 28.08
N GLY A 375 -31.01 -40.61 28.64
CA GLY A 375 -31.04 -40.37 30.09
C GLY A 375 -32.20 -39.49 30.53
N GLY A 376 -33.09 -39.10 29.62
CA GLY A 376 -34.21 -38.20 29.90
C GLY A 376 -35.47 -38.60 29.15
N GLU A 377 -36.39 -37.66 29.02
CA GLU A 377 -37.67 -37.86 28.36
C GLU A 377 -37.68 -37.34 26.92
N VAL A 378 -38.67 -37.79 26.15
CA VAL A 378 -39.09 -37.17 24.89
C VAL A 378 -40.54 -36.72 25.10
N SER A 379 -40.77 -35.42 25.33
CA SER A 379 -42.11 -34.86 25.44
C SER A 379 -42.61 -34.36 24.08
N ILE A 380 -43.89 -34.60 23.79
CA ILE A 380 -44.55 -34.14 22.57
C ILE A 380 -45.89 -33.52 22.98
N ASP A 381 -45.90 -32.20 23.07
CA ASP A 381 -47.06 -31.42 23.49
C ASP A 381 -47.58 -30.56 22.33
N GLY A 382 -48.89 -30.46 22.23
CA GLY A 382 -49.55 -29.61 21.24
C GLY A 382 -51.07 -29.70 21.39
N LEU A 383 -51.78 -28.72 20.84
CA LEU A 383 -53.25 -28.75 20.82
C LEU A 383 -53.78 -30.01 20.11
N ASN A 384 -53.08 -30.45 19.07
CA ASN A 384 -53.34 -31.70 18.36
C ASN A 384 -52.01 -32.41 18.07
N VAL A 385 -51.94 -33.70 18.38
CA VAL A 385 -50.83 -34.58 18.00
C VAL A 385 -51.35 -35.65 17.04
N ILE A 386 -50.82 -35.68 15.81
CA ILE A 386 -51.24 -36.61 14.75
C ILE A 386 -50.05 -37.49 14.36
N ALA A 387 -50.15 -38.79 14.64
CA ALA A 387 -49.13 -39.78 14.27
C ALA A 387 -49.71 -40.82 13.30
N ASN A 388 -49.33 -40.75 12.02
CA ASN A 388 -49.83 -41.63 10.97
C ASN A 388 -48.73 -42.57 10.47
N GLY A 389 -48.87 -43.87 10.77
CA GLY A 389 -48.03 -44.92 10.18
C GLY A 389 -48.75 -45.58 9.01
N GLN A 390 -48.24 -45.43 7.78
CA GLN A 390 -48.87 -46.01 6.58
C GLN A 390 -48.92 -47.54 6.61
N VAL A 391 -47.87 -48.17 7.16
CA VAL A 391 -47.76 -49.63 7.29
C VAL A 391 -48.08 -50.07 8.71
N SER A 392 -47.44 -49.45 9.71
CA SER A 392 -47.69 -49.70 11.12
C SER A 392 -47.28 -48.49 11.97
N ALA A 393 -47.88 -48.39 13.15
CA ALA A 393 -47.45 -47.50 14.22
C ALA A 393 -47.25 -48.36 15.48
N THR A 394 -46.07 -48.31 16.09
CA THR A 394 -45.72 -49.14 17.25
C THR A 394 -45.34 -48.25 18.42
N VAL A 395 -46.02 -48.43 19.56
CA VAL A 395 -45.68 -47.76 20.83
C VAL A 395 -45.44 -48.86 21.85
N LYS A 396 -44.23 -48.89 22.44
CA LYS A 396 -43.82 -49.89 23.43
C LYS A 396 -43.36 -49.19 24.70
N GLY A 397 -43.98 -49.50 25.84
CA GLY A 397 -43.46 -49.14 27.15
C GLY A 397 -42.60 -50.27 27.70
N GLY A 398 -41.37 -49.96 28.12
CA GLY A 398 -40.48 -50.96 28.72
C GLY A 398 -40.97 -51.44 30.08
N ALA A 399 -41.14 -50.51 31.02
CA ALA A 399 -41.69 -50.79 32.35
C ALA A 399 -43.21 -50.57 32.44
N LYS A 400 -43.73 -49.53 31.80
CA LYS A 400 -45.15 -49.17 31.77
C LYS A 400 -45.49 -48.50 30.44
N ALA A 401 -46.66 -48.82 29.90
CA ALA A 401 -47.31 -48.05 28.84
C ALA A 401 -48.67 -47.60 29.36
N GLU A 402 -49.02 -46.33 29.19
CA GLU A 402 -50.30 -45.77 29.65
C GLU A 402 -50.97 -44.97 28.53
N LEU A 403 -52.27 -45.15 28.38
CA LEU A 403 -53.12 -44.37 27.48
C LEU A 403 -54.30 -43.82 28.29
N SER A 404 -54.35 -42.50 28.46
CA SER A 404 -55.37 -41.82 29.27
C SER A 404 -55.92 -40.59 28.55
N ALA A 405 -57.19 -40.26 28.79
CA ALA A 405 -57.83 -39.05 28.32
C ALA A 405 -58.81 -38.54 29.39
N GLY A 406 -58.92 -37.22 29.56
CA GLY A 406 -59.91 -36.62 30.47
C GLY A 406 -61.36 -36.74 29.97
N GLY A 407 -61.53 -37.00 28.67
CA GLY A 407 -62.82 -37.27 28.02
C GLY A 407 -62.91 -38.72 27.54
N GLN A 408 -63.29 -38.91 26.28
CA GLN A 408 -63.45 -40.24 25.69
C GLN A 408 -62.16 -40.72 25.01
N THR A 409 -61.64 -41.87 25.44
CA THR A 409 -60.62 -42.61 24.69
C THR A 409 -61.29 -43.59 23.73
N THR A 410 -60.98 -43.51 22.43
CA THR A 410 -61.51 -44.44 21.41
C THR A 410 -60.39 -45.27 20.81
N VAL A 411 -60.43 -46.58 21.04
CA VAL A 411 -59.51 -47.55 20.43
C VAL A 411 -60.31 -48.42 19.47
N LYS A 412 -59.94 -48.41 18.17
CA LYS A 412 -60.63 -49.19 17.13
C LYS A 412 -59.64 -50.08 16.41
N GLY A 413 -60.02 -51.33 16.21
CA GLY A 413 -59.31 -52.32 15.41
C GLY A 413 -60.23 -53.50 15.10
N ALA A 414 -59.90 -54.29 14.08
CA ALA A 414 -60.62 -55.54 13.81
C ALA A 414 -60.56 -56.51 15.01
N MET A 415 -59.47 -56.43 15.79
CA MET A 415 -59.27 -57.15 17.03
C MET A 415 -58.45 -56.26 17.97
N VAL A 416 -58.90 -56.12 19.23
CA VAL A 416 -58.18 -55.42 20.30
C VAL A 416 -57.96 -56.43 21.42
N MET A 417 -56.70 -56.77 21.66
CA MET A 417 -56.30 -57.70 22.72
C MET A 417 -55.95 -56.89 23.97
N ILE A 418 -56.68 -57.14 25.06
CA ILE A 418 -56.40 -56.60 26.39
C ILE A 418 -56.16 -57.80 27.29
N ASN A 419 -55.00 -57.86 27.94
CA ASN A 419 -54.62 -58.93 28.85
C ASN A 419 -54.24 -58.37 30.22
#